data_AF-A0A524GVD4-F1
#
_entry.id   AF-A0A524GVD4-F1
#
_cell.length_a   1.000
_cell.length_b   1.000
_cell.length_c   1.000
_cell.angle_alpha   90.00
_cell.angle_beta   90.00
_cell.angle_gamma   90.00
#
_symmetry.space_group_name_H-M   'P 1'
#
loop_
_entity.id
_entity.type
_entity.pdbx_description
1 polymer ?
#
loop_
_entity_poly.entity_id
_entity_poly.type
_entity_poly.pdbx_seq_one_letter_code
_entity_poly.pdbx_strand_id
1 'polypeptide(L)'
;MLDCVEVDKIVAGVIKHGTEGHRPDAGFVVQGHDTTLGVKRVIAPTRISHDYQQDKAGKYIIGTDKNSIVVEHYNSKGELLRLIQGKTARDLCIMLIRNGWVSRLDHAAYLGREFMLAEIAVQQGVPYKRKDDAVPGEETTPEAK
;
A
#
# COMPACT_ATOMS: atom_id res chain seq x y z
N MET A 1 -34.15 22.44 -31.55
CA MET A 1 -32.87 21.78 -31.84
C MET A 1 -31.84 22.42 -30.91
N LEU A 2 -31.54 21.74 -29.80
CA LEU A 2 -30.46 22.15 -28.89
C LEU A 2 -29.17 21.56 -29.48
N ASP A 3 -28.27 22.46 -29.86
CA ASP A 3 -27.03 22.15 -30.56
C ASP A 3 -26.06 21.48 -29.56
N CYS A 4 -25.70 20.22 -29.83
CA CYS A 4 -24.88 19.36 -28.98
C CYS A 4 -23.38 19.74 -29.02
N VAL A 5 -23.02 20.98 -28.73
CA VAL A 5 -21.63 21.49 -28.83
C VAL A 5 -20.78 21.15 -27.59
N GLU A 6 -21.35 20.46 -26.60
CA GLU A 6 -20.66 20.12 -25.34
C GLU A 6 -20.36 18.64 -25.12
N VAL A 7 -20.89 17.72 -25.93
CA VAL A 7 -20.57 16.29 -25.78
C VAL A 7 -19.09 16.05 -26.09
N ASP A 8 -18.57 16.65 -27.16
CA ASP A 8 -17.17 16.49 -27.55
C ASP A 8 -16.20 17.09 -26.52
N LYS A 9 -16.59 18.18 -25.85
CA LYS A 9 -15.79 18.79 -24.77
C LYS A 9 -15.77 17.92 -23.52
N ILE A 10 -16.91 17.28 -23.20
CA ILE A 10 -17.01 16.35 -22.08
C ILE A 10 -16.20 15.08 -22.38
N VAL A 11 -16.30 14.52 -23.59
CA VAL A 11 -15.52 13.35 -24.00
C VAL A 11 -14.01 13.67 -24.02
N ALA A 12 -13.61 14.81 -24.56
CA ALA A 12 -12.22 15.27 -24.51
C ALA A 12 -11.72 15.49 -23.07
N GLY A 13 -12.57 16.02 -22.19
CA GLY A 13 -12.26 16.18 -20.76
C GLY A 13 -12.09 14.84 -20.04
N VAL A 14 -12.95 13.86 -20.32
CA VAL A 14 -12.88 12.51 -19.75
C VAL A 14 -11.61 11.78 -20.23
N ILE A 15 -11.26 11.89 -21.51
CA ILE A 15 -10.02 11.30 -22.06
C ILE A 15 -8.79 11.99 -21.45
N LYS A 16 -8.78 13.34 -21.38
CA LYS A 16 -7.68 14.10 -20.77
C LYS A 16 -7.46 13.68 -19.31
N HIS A 17 -8.51 13.66 -18.49
CA HIS A 17 -8.41 13.23 -17.10
C HIS A 17 -8.11 11.73 -16.93
N GLY A 18 -8.53 10.88 -17.87
CA GLY A 18 -8.16 9.47 -17.90
C GLY A 18 -6.69 9.22 -18.25
N THR A 19 -6.07 10.09 -19.05
CA THR A 19 -4.67 9.98 -19.47
C THR A 19 -3.66 10.67 -18.53
N GLU A 20 -4.06 11.74 -17.83
CA GLU A 20 -3.17 12.49 -16.92
C GLU A 20 -2.73 11.68 -15.68
N GLY A 21 -3.36 10.53 -15.40
CA GLY A 21 -2.97 9.61 -14.33
C GLY A 21 -2.16 8.39 -14.77
N HIS A 22 -1.98 8.14 -16.07
CA HIS A 22 -1.28 6.95 -16.54
C HIS A 22 0.20 7.28 -16.79
N ARG A 23 1.04 7.02 -15.77
CA ARG A 23 2.47 6.81 -15.97
C ARG A 23 2.67 5.31 -16.24
N PRO A 24 2.67 4.83 -17.50
CA PRO A 24 2.84 3.40 -17.79
C PRO A 24 4.17 2.86 -17.25
N ASP A 25 5.14 3.75 -17.02
CA ASP A 25 6.49 3.39 -16.61
C ASP A 25 6.94 4.26 -15.41
N ALA A 26 6.38 4.01 -14.22
CA ALA A 26 7.08 4.36 -12.97
C ALA A 26 8.24 3.38 -12.74
N GLY A 27 9.18 3.34 -13.68
CA GLY A 27 10.31 2.43 -13.70
C GLY A 27 11.21 2.73 -14.89
N PHE A 28 12.52 2.84 -14.67
CA PHE A 28 13.44 3.02 -15.78
C PHE A 28 13.41 1.76 -16.65
N VAL A 29 13.06 1.93 -17.93
CA VAL A 29 13.22 0.88 -18.93
C VAL A 29 14.72 0.71 -19.15
N VAL A 30 15.28 -0.42 -18.73
CA VAL A 30 16.61 -0.81 -19.20
C VAL A 30 16.48 -1.01 -20.70
N GLN A 31 17.21 -0.25 -21.50
CA GLN A 31 17.38 -0.55 -22.93
C GLN A 31 18.22 -1.82 -23.03
N GLY A 32 17.57 -2.95 -22.85
CA GLY A 32 18.13 -4.28 -22.92
C GLY A 32 16.96 -5.23 -23.09
N HIS A 33 16.61 -5.49 -24.34
CA HIS A 33 15.68 -6.56 -24.67
C HIS A 33 16.30 -7.88 -24.25
N ASP A 34 15.64 -8.62 -23.37
CA ASP A 34 15.83 -10.07 -23.35
C ASP A 34 15.03 -10.61 -24.54
N THR A 35 15.67 -10.57 -25.72
CA THR A 35 15.08 -10.95 -27.01
C THR A 35 14.65 -12.42 -27.07
N THR A 36 14.99 -13.22 -26.06
CA THR A 36 14.74 -14.66 -26.05
C THR A 36 13.29 -15.04 -25.76
N LEU A 37 12.48 -14.13 -25.17
CA LEU A 37 11.09 -14.42 -24.76
C LEU A 37 10.05 -13.35 -25.13
N GLY A 38 10.45 -12.23 -25.76
CA GLY A 38 9.53 -11.15 -26.11
C GLY A 38 8.93 -10.41 -24.90
N VAL A 39 9.54 -10.52 -23.72
CA VAL A 39 9.05 -9.90 -22.47
C VAL A 39 9.84 -8.62 -22.16
N LYS A 40 9.14 -7.51 -21.90
CA LYS A 40 9.74 -6.24 -21.43
C LYS A 40 10.18 -6.40 -19.98
N ARG A 41 11.49 -6.31 -19.71
CA ARG A 41 12.03 -6.20 -18.35
C ARG A 41 12.02 -4.73 -17.92
N VAL A 42 11.46 -4.45 -16.74
CA VAL A 42 11.46 -3.12 -16.10
C VAL A 42 12.02 -3.25 -14.70
N ILE A 43 12.90 -2.32 -14.30
CA ILE A 43 13.47 -2.29 -12.95
C ILE A 43 12.83 -1.15 -12.17
N ALA A 44 12.32 -1.46 -10.97
CA ALA A 44 11.78 -0.45 -10.07
C ALA A 44 12.93 0.40 -9.49
N PRO A 45 12.90 1.74 -9.61
CA PRO A 45 13.89 2.60 -8.99
C PRO A 45 13.82 2.54 -7.46
N THR A 46 14.93 2.80 -6.80
CA THR A 46 14.98 2.98 -5.35
C THR A 46 14.41 4.35 -4.97
N ARG A 47 13.77 4.46 -3.79
CA ARG A 47 13.28 5.74 -3.23
C ARG A 47 12.28 6.47 -4.13
N ILE A 48 11.34 5.73 -4.71
CA ILE A 48 10.20 6.33 -5.44
C ILE A 48 9.41 7.20 -4.46
N SER A 49 9.24 8.48 -4.81
CA SER A 49 8.37 9.37 -4.05
C SER A 49 6.92 8.93 -4.24
N HIS A 50 6.21 8.77 -3.12
CA HIS A 50 4.80 8.45 -3.10
C HIS A 50 4.07 9.61 -2.44
N ASP A 51 3.11 10.21 -3.17
CA ASP A 51 2.23 11.23 -2.59
C ASP A 51 1.22 10.53 -1.69
N TYR A 52 1.59 10.35 -0.42
CA TYR A 52 0.74 9.70 0.55
C TYR A 52 -0.45 10.60 0.89
N GLN A 53 -1.65 10.08 0.63
CA GLN A 53 -2.88 10.69 1.07
C GLN A 53 -3.57 9.75 2.04
N GLN A 54 -4.18 10.34 3.08
CA GLN A 54 -4.90 9.58 4.09
C GLN A 54 -6.07 8.79 3.45
N ASP A 55 -6.20 7.52 3.82
CA ASP A 55 -7.32 6.70 3.38
C ASP A 55 -8.62 7.16 4.06
N LYS A 56 -9.67 7.39 3.26
CA LYS A 56 -11.01 7.78 3.73
C LYS A 56 -11.66 6.70 4.58
N ALA A 57 -11.29 5.43 4.39
CA ALA A 57 -11.78 4.32 5.17
C ALA A 57 -11.25 4.33 6.61
N GLY A 58 -10.21 5.14 6.90
CA GLY A 58 -9.72 5.41 8.23
C GLY A 58 -8.33 4.86 8.50
N LYS A 59 -7.99 4.76 9.78
CA LYS A 59 -6.67 4.37 10.30
C LYS A 59 -6.71 2.98 10.89
N TYR A 60 -5.61 2.25 10.75
CA TYR A 60 -5.42 0.94 11.37
C TYR A 60 -4.28 0.97 12.37
N ILE A 61 -4.48 0.36 13.53
CA ILE A 61 -3.44 0.08 14.52
C ILE A 61 -3.27 -1.44 14.57
N ILE A 62 -2.06 -1.90 14.30
CA ILE A 62 -1.73 -3.32 14.21
C ILE A 62 -0.92 -3.68 15.45
N GLY A 63 -1.26 -4.82 16.04
CA GLY A 63 -0.54 -5.45 17.13
C GLY A 63 -0.65 -6.97 17.03
N THR A 64 -0.12 -7.63 18.04
CA THR A 64 -0.08 -9.10 18.13
C THR A 64 -0.55 -9.53 19.51
N ASP A 65 -1.39 -10.56 19.57
CA ASP A 65 -1.79 -11.22 20.81
C ASP A 65 -1.55 -12.72 20.70
N LYS A 66 -0.66 -13.24 21.55
CA LYS A 66 -0.25 -14.65 21.63
C LYS A 66 0.07 -15.27 20.27
N ASN A 67 -0.93 -15.87 19.63
CA ASN A 67 -0.85 -16.61 18.37
C ASN A 67 -1.69 -15.96 17.26
N SER A 68 -1.98 -14.66 17.36
CA SER A 68 -2.83 -13.95 16.43
C SER A 68 -2.39 -12.50 16.23
N ILE A 69 -2.76 -11.95 15.08
CA ILE A 69 -2.64 -10.55 14.74
C ILE A 69 -3.93 -9.87 15.16
N VAL A 70 -3.81 -8.74 15.85
CA VAL A 70 -4.93 -7.92 16.29
C VAL A 70 -4.86 -6.58 15.59
N VAL A 71 -5.98 -6.13 15.04
CA VAL A 71 -6.06 -4.92 14.25
C VAL A 71 -7.24 -4.08 14.74
N GLU A 72 -6.94 -2.89 15.20
CA GLU A 72 -7.95 -1.88 15.54
C GLU A 72 -8.17 -0.99 14.32
N HIS A 73 -9.44 -0.82 13.93
CA HIS A 73 -9.85 0.02 12.81
C HIS A 73 -10.58 1.25 13.33
N TYR A 74 -10.03 2.42 13.07
CA TYR A 74 -10.58 3.72 13.46
C TYR A 74 -11.06 4.49 12.23
N ASN A 75 -12.13 5.27 12.36
CA ASN A 75 -12.51 6.21 11.31
C ASN A 75 -11.62 7.47 11.32
N SER A 76 -11.84 8.38 10.36
CA SER A 76 -11.11 9.65 10.27
C SER A 76 -11.33 10.61 11.45
N LYS A 77 -12.34 10.36 12.29
CA LYS A 77 -12.60 11.13 13.53
C LYS A 77 -11.93 10.52 14.76
N GLY A 78 -11.24 9.38 14.61
CA GLY A 78 -10.60 8.67 15.72
C GLY A 78 -11.52 7.75 16.51
N GLU A 79 -12.73 7.46 16.01
CA GLU A 79 -13.66 6.53 16.67
C GLU A 79 -13.31 5.09 16.30
N LEU A 80 -13.19 4.21 17.30
CA LEU A 80 -12.94 2.78 17.09
C LEU A 80 -14.17 2.16 16.44
N LEU A 81 -14.03 1.71 15.19
CA LEU A 81 -15.10 1.04 14.46
C LEU A 81 -15.11 -0.46 14.74
N ARG A 82 -13.92 -1.10 14.73
CA ARG A 82 -13.80 -2.56 14.76
C ARG A 82 -12.50 -3.00 15.41
N LEU A 83 -12.57 -4.16 16.07
CA LEU A 83 -11.42 -4.97 16.44
C LEU A 83 -11.44 -6.24 15.58
N ILE A 84 -10.38 -6.45 14.82
CA ILE A 84 -10.24 -7.55 13.87
C ILE A 84 -9.12 -8.45 14.37
N GLN A 85 -9.38 -9.76 14.44
CA GLN A 85 -8.37 -10.74 14.80
C GLN A 85 -8.18 -11.72 13.64
N GLY A 86 -6.92 -11.99 13.29
CA GLY A 86 -6.57 -12.90 12.21
C GLY A 86 -5.34 -13.73 12.56
N LYS A 87 -5.24 -14.94 11.99
CA LYS A 87 -4.05 -15.78 12.14
C LYS A 87 -3.01 -15.53 11.07
N THR A 88 -3.45 -15.14 9.87
CA THR A 88 -2.58 -14.91 8.71
C THR A 88 -2.80 -13.53 8.13
N ALA A 89 -1.75 -12.95 7.57
CA ALA A 89 -1.80 -11.69 6.86
C ALA A 89 -2.72 -11.77 5.63
N ARG A 90 -2.72 -12.93 4.96
CA ARG A 90 -3.57 -13.18 3.79
C ARG A 90 -5.04 -13.06 4.12
N ASP A 91 -5.49 -13.68 5.21
CA ASP A 91 -6.90 -13.67 5.61
C ASP A 91 -7.36 -12.25 5.98
N LEU A 92 -6.51 -11.52 6.70
CA LEU A 92 -6.76 -10.11 7.02
C LEU A 92 -6.87 -9.25 5.76
N CYS A 93 -5.93 -9.39 4.81
CA CYS A 93 -5.97 -8.65 3.55
C CYS A 93 -7.26 -8.93 2.77
N ILE A 94 -7.60 -10.22 2.60
CA ILE A 94 -8.81 -10.62 1.86
C ILE A 94 -10.06 -10.08 2.55
N MET A 95 -10.11 -10.14 3.88
CA MET A 95 -11.25 -9.64 4.65
C MET A 95 -11.44 -8.13 4.47
N LEU A 96 -10.36 -7.33 4.58
CA LEU A 96 -10.42 -5.89 4.37
C LEU A 96 -10.89 -5.53 2.95
N ILE A 97 -10.39 -6.24 1.94
CA ILE A 97 -10.78 -6.05 0.54
C ILE A 97 -12.25 -6.40 0.32
N ARG A 98 -12.70 -7.59 0.77
CA ARG A 98 -14.07 -8.06 0.54
C ARG A 98 -15.13 -7.17 1.20
N ASN A 99 -14.79 -6.55 2.32
CA ASN A 99 -15.70 -5.65 3.02
C ASN A 99 -15.55 -4.18 2.60
N GLY A 100 -14.64 -3.85 1.69
CA GLY A 100 -14.40 -2.47 1.27
C GLY A 100 -13.90 -1.57 2.40
N TRP A 101 -13.20 -2.13 3.39
CA TRP A 101 -12.69 -1.36 4.55
C TRP A 101 -11.37 -0.64 4.25
N VAL A 102 -10.81 -0.83 3.06
CA VAL A 102 -9.68 -0.06 2.56
C VAL A 102 -10.10 0.53 1.22
N SER A 103 -9.96 1.83 1.07
CA SER A 103 -10.40 2.52 -0.15
C SER A 103 -9.26 2.84 -1.11
N ARG A 104 -8.01 2.77 -0.65
CA ARG A 104 -6.83 3.07 -1.46
C ARG A 104 -5.86 1.88 -1.58
N LEU A 105 -5.33 1.67 -2.78
CA LEU A 105 -4.42 0.56 -3.08
C LEU A 105 -3.05 0.69 -2.41
N ASP A 106 -2.53 1.92 -2.27
CA ASP A 106 -1.29 2.20 -1.56
C ASP A 106 -1.40 1.86 -0.07
N HIS A 107 -2.53 2.21 0.56
CA HIS A 107 -2.82 1.83 1.93
C HIS A 107 -3.02 0.32 2.07
N ALA A 108 -3.72 -0.33 1.14
CA ALA A 108 -3.84 -1.80 1.12
C ALA A 108 -2.47 -2.48 1.04
N ALA A 109 -1.56 -1.99 0.19
CA ALA A 109 -0.21 -2.51 0.06
C ALA A 109 0.64 -2.27 1.33
N TYR A 110 0.47 -1.12 2.00
CA TYR A 110 1.09 -0.85 3.29
C TYR A 110 0.58 -1.83 4.37
N LEU A 111 -0.73 -1.97 4.51
CA LEU A 111 -1.33 -2.88 5.49
C LEU A 111 -0.91 -4.32 5.26
N GLY A 112 -0.84 -4.77 4.00
CA GLY A 112 -0.35 -6.11 3.68
C GLY A 112 1.09 -6.35 4.13
N ARG A 113 1.97 -5.34 4.02
CA ARG A 113 3.35 -5.42 4.54
C ARG A 113 3.36 -5.51 6.07
N GLU A 114 2.61 -4.65 6.74
CA GLU A 114 2.57 -4.64 8.21
C GLU A 114 1.93 -5.91 8.78
N PHE A 115 0.88 -6.45 8.16
CA PHE A 115 0.30 -7.73 8.56
C PHE A 115 1.28 -8.88 8.40
N MET A 116 2.08 -8.89 7.31
CA MET A 116 3.11 -9.91 7.12
C MET A 116 4.19 -9.83 8.21
N LEU A 117 4.62 -8.62 8.58
CA LEU A 117 5.56 -8.43 9.69
C LEU A 117 4.98 -8.91 11.02
N ALA A 118 3.70 -8.61 11.28
CA ALA A 118 3.01 -9.07 12.49
C ALA A 118 2.85 -10.61 12.51
N GLU A 119 2.52 -11.23 11.37
CA GLU A 119 2.44 -12.68 11.24
C GLU A 119 3.80 -13.35 11.54
N ILE A 120 4.87 -12.83 10.95
CA ILE A 120 6.23 -13.33 11.20
C ILE A 120 6.61 -13.16 12.66
N ALA A 121 6.28 -12.03 13.28
CA ALA A 121 6.57 -11.78 14.68
C ALA A 121 5.88 -12.80 15.61
N VAL A 122 4.60 -13.08 15.35
CA VAL A 122 3.84 -14.13 16.05
C VAL A 122 4.47 -15.52 15.85
N GLN A 123 4.82 -15.87 14.62
CA GLN A 123 5.41 -17.18 14.30
C GLN A 123 6.78 -17.38 14.95
N GLN A 124 7.58 -16.33 15.05
CA GLN A 124 8.92 -16.36 15.65
C GLN A 124 8.90 -16.12 17.17
N GLY A 125 7.76 -15.75 17.75
CA GLY A 125 7.65 -15.42 19.17
C GLY A 125 8.44 -14.15 19.56
N VAL A 126 8.63 -13.23 18.62
CA VAL A 126 9.33 -11.95 18.83
C VAL A 126 8.34 -10.80 18.92
N PRO A 127 8.67 -9.70 19.60
CA PRO A 127 7.79 -8.53 19.63
C PRO A 127 7.65 -7.93 18.23
N TYR A 128 6.41 -7.71 17.81
CA TYR A 128 6.10 -6.97 16.59
C TYR A 128 6.57 -5.51 16.72
N LYS A 129 7.30 -5.03 15.71
CA LYS A 129 7.70 -3.63 15.56
C LYS A 129 7.17 -3.12 14.23
N ARG A 130 6.39 -2.03 14.26
CA ARG A 130 5.94 -1.36 13.04
C ARG A 130 7.13 -0.77 12.32
N LYS A 131 7.08 -0.73 11.00
CA LYS A 131 8.17 -0.14 10.21
C LYS A 131 8.40 1.35 10.53
N ASP A 132 7.33 2.07 10.86
CA ASP A 132 7.38 3.50 11.19
C ASP A 132 7.80 3.78 12.64
N ASP A 133 7.86 2.76 13.51
CA ASP A 133 8.29 2.90 14.91
C ASP A 133 9.83 2.87 15.05
N ALA A 134 10.56 2.94 13.94
CA ALA A 134 12.02 3.08 13.95
C ALA A 134 12.39 4.41 14.63
N VAL A 135 12.94 4.31 15.84
CA VAL A 135 13.57 5.44 16.53
C VAL A 135 14.67 5.99 15.60
N PRO A 136 14.64 7.27 15.23
CA PRO A 136 15.71 7.85 14.44
C PRO A 136 16.96 7.95 15.33
N GLY A 137 17.92 7.04 15.14
CA GLY A 137 19.24 7.13 15.75
C GLY A 137 19.81 5.83 16.31
N GLU A 138 20.07 4.84 15.45
CA GLU A 138 21.23 3.96 15.63
C GLU A 138 21.91 3.80 14.27
N GLU A 139 22.66 4.82 13.88
CA GLU A 139 23.78 4.64 12.97
C GLU A 139 24.80 3.75 13.70
N THR A 140 24.82 2.47 13.37
CA THR A 140 25.92 1.59 13.78
C THR A 140 27.15 2.02 13.00
N THR A 141 27.92 2.92 13.58
CA THR A 141 29.31 3.17 13.16
C THR A 141 30.04 1.84 13.24
N PRO A 142 30.62 1.31 12.14
CA PRO A 142 31.47 0.12 12.25
C PRO A 142 32.71 0.51 13.05
N GLU A 143 32.88 -0.12 14.22
CA GLU A 143 34.12 -0.06 14.97
C GLU A 143 35.25 -0.60 14.09
N ALA A 144 36.16 0.30 13.70
CA ALA A 144 37.43 -0.06 13.11
C ALA A 144 38.25 -0.80 14.18
N LYS A 145 38.78 -1.97 13.80
CA LYS A 145 39.84 -2.66 14.52
C LYS A 145 41.01 -2.88 13.59
#